data_AF-A0A0D1C8R6-F1
#
_entry.id   AF-A0A0D1C8R6-F1
#
_cell.length_a   1.000
_cell.length_b   1.000
_cell.length_c   1.000
_cell.angle_alpha   90.00
_cell.angle_beta   90.00
_cell.angle_gamma   90.00
#
_symmetry.space_group_name_H-M   'P 1'
#
loop_
_entity.id
_entity.type
_entity.pdbx_description
1 polymer ?
#
loop_
_entity_poly.entity_id
_entity_poly.type
_entity_poly.pdbx_seq_one_letter_code
_entity_poly.pdbx_strand_id
1 'polypeptide(L)'
;MPEPILPDGTLSHTSHGDASTSSTPLELLRAVKEVQERRISVWHEYDDAFETFLRPSTAVHAAPINGSQNNVPLATASETDFSSGRGCAGCSSTTLPLSEDLLAQILQITTQALIECGHRLRTIQTELAHSSSPELANLVDQIQAKENALLRNVVQRDQLRKTTFKPSTQQVDRADDLQQADVKVKISQFDATIDEIRSDIAQLIQEVYAESLELQH
;
A
#
# COMPACT_ATOMS: atom_id res chain seq x y z
N MET A 1 40.74 -30.20 60.10
CA MET A 1 41.47 -29.16 59.34
C MET A 1 40.49 -28.02 59.09
N PRO A 2 40.71 -26.83 59.69
CA PRO A 2 39.87 -25.64 59.55
C PRO A 2 40.16 -24.85 58.26
N GLU A 3 39.22 -24.00 57.88
CA GLU A 3 39.12 -23.18 56.66
C GLU A 3 40.24 -22.15 56.45
N PRO A 4 40.40 -21.65 55.20
CA PRO A 4 40.81 -20.28 54.95
C PRO A 4 39.72 -19.46 54.24
N ILE A 5 39.30 -18.38 54.91
CA ILE A 5 38.53 -17.23 54.42
C ILE A 5 39.47 -16.28 53.68
N LEU A 6 39.12 -15.79 52.49
CA LEU A 6 39.54 -14.51 51.87
C LEU A 6 38.69 -14.25 50.58
N PRO A 7 38.55 -13.01 50.06
CA PRO A 7 37.89 -11.84 50.64
C PRO A 7 36.88 -11.18 49.65
N ASP A 8 36.20 -10.13 50.13
CA ASP A 8 35.40 -9.16 49.36
C ASP A 8 35.94 -8.85 47.96
N GLY A 9 35.09 -9.08 46.97
CA GLY A 9 35.25 -8.59 45.61
C GLY A 9 33.93 -7.98 45.17
N THR A 10 33.74 -6.71 45.51
CA THR A 10 32.65 -5.84 45.07
C THR A 10 32.61 -5.82 43.54
N LEU A 11 31.88 -6.75 42.93
CA LEU A 11 31.50 -6.65 41.54
C LEU A 11 30.32 -5.68 41.47
N SER A 12 30.65 -4.40 41.54
CA SER A 12 29.90 -3.32 40.89
C SER A 12 29.93 -3.59 39.38
N HIS A 13 29.23 -4.62 38.93
CA HIS A 13 28.76 -4.66 37.55
C HIS A 13 27.52 -3.80 37.53
N THR A 14 27.76 -2.56 37.11
CA THR A 14 26.78 -1.66 36.53
C THR A 14 25.65 -2.44 35.90
N SER A 15 24.50 -2.43 36.58
CA SER A 15 23.21 -2.53 35.93
C SER A 15 23.19 -1.42 34.88
N HIS A 16 23.61 -1.74 33.65
CA HIS A 16 22.96 -1.18 32.49
C HIS A 16 21.55 -1.76 32.51
N GLY A 17 20.72 -1.19 33.38
CA GLY A 17 19.35 -0.98 33.02
C GLY A 17 19.41 -0.15 31.74
N ASP A 18 19.46 -0.82 30.60
CA ASP A 18 18.59 -0.44 29.52
C ASP A 18 17.20 -0.44 30.14
N ALA A 19 16.84 0.69 30.76
CA ALA A 19 15.49 1.14 30.72
C ALA A 19 15.23 1.33 29.23
N SER A 20 14.91 0.23 28.54
CA SER A 20 14.03 0.28 27.38
C SER A 20 12.83 1.02 27.93
N THR A 21 12.84 2.34 27.74
CA THR A 21 11.76 3.22 28.13
C THR A 21 10.56 2.64 27.40
N SER A 22 9.73 1.90 28.13
CA SER A 22 8.57 1.24 27.55
C SER A 22 7.77 2.34 26.89
N SER A 23 7.56 2.24 25.58
CA SER A 23 6.84 3.24 24.80
C SER A 23 5.54 3.56 25.51
N THR A 24 5.24 4.84 25.70
CA THR A 24 3.98 5.25 26.30
C THR A 24 2.82 4.83 25.38
N PRO A 25 1.61 4.57 25.92
CA PRO A 25 0.45 4.26 25.08
C PRO A 25 0.21 5.30 23.98
N LEU A 26 0.43 6.58 24.28
CA LEU A 26 0.30 7.67 23.31
C LEU A 26 1.34 7.57 22.17
N GLU A 27 2.60 7.25 22.47
CA GLU A 27 3.63 7.02 21.45
C GLU A 27 3.30 5.80 20.58
N LEU A 28 2.76 4.75 21.19
CA LEU A 28 2.31 3.55 20.49
C LEU A 28 1.14 3.85 19.54
N LEU A 29 0.13 4.63 19.96
CA LEU A 29 -0.98 5.03 19.08
C LEU A 29 -0.51 5.96 17.94
N ARG A 30 0.45 6.84 18.18
CA ARG A 30 1.10 7.60 17.07
C ARG A 30 1.79 6.68 16.09
N ALA A 31 2.49 5.66 16.58
CA ALA A 31 3.10 4.66 15.72
C ALA A 31 2.06 3.85 14.92
N VAL A 32 0.88 3.55 15.50
CA VAL A 32 -0.25 2.95 14.76
C VAL A 32 -0.64 3.85 13.60
N LYS A 33 -0.80 5.16 13.85
CA LYS A 33 -1.13 6.13 12.80
C LYS A 33 -0.12 6.13 11.66
N GLU A 34 1.17 6.22 11.97
CA GLU A 34 2.25 6.20 10.97
C GLU A 34 2.24 4.92 10.13
N VAL A 35 2.03 3.77 10.78
CA VAL A 35 1.91 2.47 10.08
C VAL A 35 0.75 2.49 9.11
N GLN A 36 -0.38 3.08 9.51
CA GLN A 36 -1.59 3.13 8.69
C GLN A 36 -1.46 4.12 7.52
N GLU A 37 -0.86 5.28 7.74
CA GLU A 37 -0.54 6.22 6.66
C GLU A 37 0.38 5.57 5.61
N ARG A 38 1.44 4.88 6.03
CA ARG A 38 2.33 4.12 5.13
C ARG A 38 1.56 3.04 4.39
N ARG A 39 0.70 2.30 5.09
CA ARG A 39 -0.08 1.20 4.52
C ARG A 39 -1.06 1.68 3.45
N ILE A 40 -1.74 2.79 3.68
CA ILE A 40 -2.62 3.44 2.71
C ILE A 40 -1.83 3.85 1.46
N SER A 41 -0.65 4.45 1.64
CA SER A 41 0.24 4.81 0.50
C SER A 41 0.61 3.58 -0.33
N VAL A 42 1.00 2.48 0.32
CA VAL A 42 1.35 1.22 -0.36
C VAL A 42 0.14 0.63 -1.10
N TRP A 43 -1.07 0.73 -0.53
CA TRP A 43 -2.29 0.29 -1.21
C TRP A 43 -2.59 1.12 -2.46
N HIS A 44 -2.36 2.43 -2.42
CA HIS A 44 -2.51 3.29 -3.60
C HIS A 44 -1.53 2.90 -4.71
N GLU A 45 -0.26 2.66 -4.37
CA GLU A 45 0.75 2.20 -5.34
C GLU A 45 0.40 0.83 -5.95
N TYR A 46 -0.11 -0.08 -5.11
CA TYR A 46 -0.60 -1.38 -5.57
C TYR A 46 -1.77 -1.25 -6.55
N ASP A 47 -2.81 -0.50 -6.17
CA ASP A 47 -4.02 -0.32 -6.98
C ASP A 47 -3.68 0.36 -8.32
N ASP A 48 -2.81 1.38 -8.32
CA ASP A 48 -2.37 2.09 -9.54
C ASP A 48 -1.56 1.18 -10.50
N ALA A 49 -0.60 0.42 -9.96
CA ALA A 49 0.19 -0.51 -10.76
C ALA A 49 -0.68 -1.63 -11.35
N PHE A 50 -1.63 -2.14 -10.57
CA PHE A 50 -2.52 -3.21 -11.00
C PHE A 50 -3.52 -2.75 -12.06
N GLU A 51 -4.14 -1.57 -11.90
CA GLU A 51 -5.04 -1.00 -12.91
C GLU A 51 -4.30 -0.65 -14.21
N THR A 52 -3.08 -0.11 -14.12
CA THR A 52 -2.22 0.15 -15.29
C THR A 52 -1.90 -1.13 -16.08
N PHE A 53 -1.74 -2.27 -15.38
CA PHE A 53 -1.54 -3.56 -16.04
C PHE A 53 -2.80 -4.13 -16.68
N LEU A 54 -3.96 -4.03 -15.99
CA LEU A 54 -5.22 -4.54 -16.54
C LEU A 54 -5.72 -3.70 -17.72
N ARG A 55 -5.40 -2.40 -17.73
CA ARG A 55 -5.71 -1.47 -18.81
C ARG A 55 -4.42 -0.77 -19.25
N PRO A 56 -3.52 -1.48 -19.97
CA PRO A 56 -2.39 -0.81 -20.59
C PRO A 56 -2.98 0.28 -21.48
N SER A 57 -2.71 1.55 -21.16
CA SER A 57 -3.27 2.66 -21.91
C SER A 57 -3.01 2.40 -23.39
N THR A 58 -4.08 2.23 -24.18
CA THR A 58 -4.03 2.04 -25.63
C THR A 58 -3.59 3.33 -26.36
N ALA A 59 -2.97 4.27 -25.66
CA ALA A 59 -2.23 5.39 -26.21
C ALA A 59 -0.90 4.94 -26.84
N VAL A 60 -0.90 3.81 -27.56
CA VAL A 60 0.15 3.43 -28.51
C VAL A 60 -0.26 3.86 -29.91
N HIS A 61 -0.63 5.13 -30.06
CA HIS A 61 -0.62 5.84 -31.34
C HIS A 61 -0.16 7.30 -31.11
N ALA A 62 0.89 7.49 -30.31
CA ALA A 62 1.72 8.68 -30.47
C ALA A 62 2.60 8.44 -31.70
N ALA A 63 2.28 9.15 -32.78
CA ALA A 63 3.04 9.20 -34.02
C ALA A 63 4.56 9.35 -33.76
N PRO A 64 5.43 8.81 -34.62
CA PRO A 64 6.87 8.95 -34.44
C PRO A 64 7.26 10.41 -34.61
N ILE A 65 7.66 11.06 -33.51
CA ILE A 65 8.24 12.41 -33.56
C ILE A 65 9.73 12.27 -33.87
N ASN A 66 10.04 12.50 -35.15
CA ASN A 66 11.17 13.27 -35.66
C ASN A 66 12.60 12.72 -35.45
N GLY A 67 13.05 11.93 -36.43
CA GLY A 67 14.46 11.80 -36.79
C GLY A 67 14.75 12.51 -38.11
N SER A 68 15.24 13.74 -38.01
CA SER A 68 16.07 14.51 -38.97
C SER A 68 16.23 13.96 -40.40
N GLN A 69 15.71 14.69 -41.39
CA GLN A 69 16.43 14.94 -42.64
C GLN A 69 15.90 16.19 -43.36
N ASN A 70 16.83 17.10 -43.65
CA ASN A 70 16.67 18.38 -44.34
C ASN A 70 15.86 18.30 -45.64
N ASN A 71 14.88 19.20 -45.80
CA ASN A 71 14.71 19.97 -47.04
C ASN A 71 13.75 21.16 -46.85
N VAL A 72 14.24 22.38 -47.08
CA VAL A 72 13.45 23.58 -47.44
C VAL A 72 13.35 23.60 -48.98
N PRO A 73 12.45 24.35 -49.66
CA PRO A 73 11.38 25.25 -49.19
C PRO A 73 10.02 25.09 -49.93
N LEU A 74 8.93 25.70 -49.41
CA LEU A 74 8.08 26.67 -50.13
C LEU A 74 6.82 27.07 -49.31
N ALA A 75 6.64 28.38 -49.13
CA ALA A 75 5.44 29.20 -48.82
C ALA A 75 4.20 28.54 -48.15
N THR A 76 3.56 29.14 -47.14
CA THR A 76 2.95 30.48 -47.19
C THR A 76 2.54 30.92 -45.78
N ALA A 77 2.65 32.22 -45.51
CA ALA A 77 2.35 32.88 -44.25
C ALA A 77 0.87 32.79 -43.82
N SER A 78 0.65 32.71 -42.51
CA SER A 78 -0.34 33.54 -41.81
C SER A 78 0.04 33.62 -40.34
N GLU A 79 0.41 34.83 -39.93
CA GLU A 79 0.59 35.25 -38.56
C GLU A 79 -0.78 35.30 -37.87
N THR A 80 -0.88 34.77 -36.66
CA THR A 80 -1.64 35.43 -35.60
C THR A 80 -1.07 35.02 -34.26
N ASP A 81 -0.35 35.97 -33.69
CA ASP A 81 0.22 35.97 -32.37
C ASP A 81 -0.87 36.33 -31.36
N PHE A 82 -1.11 35.49 -30.36
CA PHE A 82 -1.76 35.87 -29.10
C PHE A 82 -1.23 35.00 -27.96
N SER A 83 -0.21 35.56 -27.31
CA SER A 83 0.05 35.59 -25.86
C SER A 83 -0.38 34.42 -24.95
N SER A 84 0.64 33.91 -24.26
CA SER A 84 0.63 33.64 -22.81
C SER A 84 -0.25 32.50 -22.30
N GLY A 85 0.21 31.28 -22.57
CA GLY A 85 -0.07 30.11 -21.74
C GLY A 85 1.19 29.27 -21.63
N ARG A 86 2.11 29.62 -20.73
CA ARG A 86 3.26 28.76 -20.39
C ARG A 86 2.76 27.57 -19.56
N GLY A 87 1.91 26.75 -20.17
CA GLY A 87 1.50 25.45 -19.66
C GLY A 87 2.71 24.54 -19.71
N CYS A 88 3.02 23.93 -18.57
CA CYS A 88 4.03 22.88 -18.47
C CYS A 88 3.57 21.67 -19.31
N ALA A 89 3.89 21.68 -20.61
CA ALA A 89 3.71 20.55 -21.52
C ALA A 89 4.76 19.43 -21.29
N GLY A 90 5.38 19.41 -20.10
CA GLY A 90 6.47 18.51 -19.72
C GLY A 90 6.09 17.39 -18.74
N CYS A 91 4.89 17.42 -18.15
CA CYS A 91 4.36 16.27 -17.41
C CYS A 91 3.56 15.38 -18.37
N SER A 92 4.16 15.03 -19.51
CA SER A 92 3.67 13.90 -20.29
C SER A 92 4.06 12.68 -19.48
N SER A 93 3.18 12.26 -18.57
CA SER A 93 3.29 10.97 -17.89
C SER A 93 3.08 9.91 -18.97
N THR A 94 4.14 9.64 -19.74
CA THR A 94 4.22 8.48 -20.59
C THR A 94 4.36 7.30 -19.64
N THR A 95 3.25 6.85 -19.08
CA THR A 95 3.18 5.54 -18.46
C THR A 95 3.37 4.53 -19.57
N LEU A 96 4.64 4.18 -19.82
CA LEU A 96 4.97 3.03 -20.64
C LEU A 96 4.16 1.86 -20.08
N PRO A 97 3.51 1.05 -20.94
CA PRO A 97 2.78 -0.11 -20.46
C PRO A 97 3.72 -0.95 -19.60
N LEU A 98 3.34 -1.17 -18.34
CA LEU A 98 4.17 -1.93 -17.40
C LEU A 98 4.40 -3.33 -17.99
N SER A 99 5.67 -3.73 -18.14
CA SER A 99 5.98 -5.11 -18.52
C SER A 99 5.49 -6.07 -17.43
N GLU A 100 5.18 -7.31 -17.81
CA GLU A 100 4.75 -8.34 -16.84
C GLU A 100 5.78 -8.54 -15.72
N ASP A 101 7.08 -8.46 -16.06
CA ASP A 101 8.18 -8.54 -15.10
C ASP A 101 8.24 -7.34 -14.15
N LEU A 102 7.99 -6.12 -14.65
CA LEU A 102 7.98 -4.91 -13.83
C LEU A 102 6.77 -4.90 -12.89
N LEU A 103 5.60 -5.32 -13.37
CA LEU A 103 4.44 -5.48 -12.50
C LEU A 103 4.72 -6.53 -11.41
N ALA A 104 5.27 -7.69 -11.78
CA ALA A 104 5.59 -8.73 -10.80
C ALA A 104 6.54 -8.19 -9.71
N GLN A 105 7.51 -7.37 -10.10
CA GLN A 105 8.41 -6.69 -9.17
C GLN A 105 7.68 -5.68 -8.28
N ILE A 106 6.81 -4.82 -8.84
CA ILE A 106 6.02 -3.86 -8.05
C ILE A 106 5.15 -4.60 -7.04
N LEU A 107 4.39 -5.61 -7.50
CA LEU A 107 3.52 -6.41 -6.65
C LEU A 107 4.31 -7.12 -5.53
N GLN A 108 5.53 -7.58 -5.82
CA GLN A 108 6.40 -8.17 -4.80
C GLN A 108 6.83 -7.13 -3.74
N ILE A 109 7.24 -5.94 -4.17
CA ILE A 109 7.68 -4.86 -3.26
C ILE A 109 6.50 -4.38 -2.40
N THR A 110 5.35 -4.10 -3.00
CA THR A 110 4.16 -3.63 -2.27
C THR A 110 3.67 -4.70 -1.29
N THR A 111 3.66 -5.98 -1.69
CA THR A 111 3.29 -7.08 -0.79
C THR A 111 4.24 -7.16 0.40
N GLN A 112 5.56 -7.04 0.17
CA GLN A 112 6.55 -7.03 1.24
C GLN A 112 6.33 -5.85 2.21
N ALA A 113 6.03 -4.66 1.68
CA ALA A 113 5.74 -3.48 2.50
C ALA A 113 4.44 -3.64 3.31
N LEU A 114 3.39 -4.26 2.77
CA LEU A 114 2.15 -4.57 3.50
C LEU A 114 2.39 -5.57 4.64
N ILE A 115 3.25 -6.58 4.41
CA ILE A 115 3.66 -7.55 5.44
C ILE A 115 4.46 -6.86 6.54
N GLU A 116 5.42 -6.00 6.17
CA GLU A 116 6.20 -5.18 7.12
C GLU A 116 5.27 -4.32 8.00
N CYS A 117 4.30 -3.64 7.40
CA CYS A 117 3.30 -2.86 8.16
C CYS A 117 2.51 -3.75 9.13
N GLY A 118 2.14 -4.97 8.71
CA GLY A 118 1.46 -5.95 9.57
C GLY A 118 2.32 -6.42 10.75
N HIS A 119 3.62 -6.62 10.54
CA HIS A 119 4.55 -6.96 11.62
C HIS A 119 4.73 -5.81 12.61
N ARG A 120 4.94 -4.58 12.11
CA ARG A 120 5.06 -3.40 12.97
C ARG A 120 3.80 -3.18 13.81
N LEU A 121 2.62 -3.36 13.22
CA LEU A 121 1.35 -3.27 13.94
C LEU A 121 1.22 -4.33 15.05
N ARG A 122 1.67 -5.57 14.80
CA ARG A 122 1.70 -6.64 15.82
C ARG A 122 2.65 -6.34 16.97
N THR A 123 3.82 -5.78 16.67
CA THR A 123 4.76 -5.33 17.71
C THR A 123 4.12 -4.27 18.61
N ILE A 124 3.49 -3.25 18.00
CA ILE A 124 2.77 -2.20 18.73
C ILE A 124 1.65 -2.79 19.59
N GLN A 125 0.86 -3.72 19.04
CA GLN A 125 -0.21 -4.41 19.77
C GLN A 125 0.33 -5.18 20.99
N THR A 126 1.48 -5.84 20.83
CA THR A 126 2.13 -6.56 21.94
C THR A 126 2.64 -5.59 23.01
N GLU A 127 3.23 -4.46 22.62
CA GLU A 127 3.67 -3.42 23.56
C GLU A 127 2.48 -2.79 24.30
N LEU A 128 1.39 -2.47 23.60
CA LEU A 128 0.16 -1.94 24.19
C LEU A 128 -0.45 -2.92 25.21
N ALA A 129 -0.44 -4.22 24.92
CA ALA A 129 -0.98 -5.25 25.82
C ALA A 129 -0.24 -5.32 27.18
N HIS A 130 1.00 -4.83 27.24
CA HIS A 130 1.80 -4.76 28.46
C HIS A 130 1.98 -3.32 28.97
N SER A 131 1.27 -2.36 28.38
CA SER A 131 1.30 -0.95 28.76
C SER A 131 0.29 -0.64 29.88
N SER A 132 0.19 0.63 30.28
CA SER A 132 -0.82 1.10 31.22
C SER A 132 -2.25 1.07 30.67
N SER A 133 -2.44 0.85 29.37
CA SER A 133 -3.72 0.87 28.66
C SER A 133 -3.87 -0.36 27.74
N PRO A 134 -3.97 -1.58 28.31
CA PRO A 134 -4.03 -2.82 27.54
C PRO A 134 -5.27 -2.96 26.66
N GLU A 135 -6.35 -2.24 26.98
CA GLU A 135 -7.57 -2.18 26.17
C GLU A 135 -7.32 -1.67 24.75
N LEU A 136 -6.36 -0.75 24.57
CA LEU A 136 -5.97 -0.22 23.26
C LEU A 136 -5.35 -1.30 22.35
N ALA A 137 -4.79 -2.37 22.93
CA ALA A 137 -4.31 -3.50 22.16
C ALA A 137 -5.44 -4.21 21.41
N ASN A 138 -6.67 -4.21 21.94
CA ASN A 138 -7.83 -4.79 21.27
C ASN A 138 -8.25 -3.96 20.04
N LEU A 139 -8.13 -2.63 20.12
CA LEU A 139 -8.41 -1.75 18.98
C LEU A 139 -7.41 -2.02 17.85
N VAL A 140 -6.13 -2.15 18.17
CA VAL A 140 -5.08 -2.47 17.20
C VAL A 140 -5.25 -3.88 16.61
N ASP A 141 -5.66 -4.86 17.43
CA ASP A 141 -5.95 -6.22 16.96
C ASP A 141 -7.12 -6.26 15.97
N GLN A 142 -8.20 -5.51 16.24
CA GLN A 142 -9.33 -5.36 15.32
C GLN A 142 -8.90 -4.77 13.98
N ILE A 143 -8.08 -3.71 14.00
CA ILE A 143 -7.51 -3.12 12.78
C ILE A 143 -6.70 -4.18 12.02
N GLN A 144 -5.82 -4.93 12.71
CA GLN A 144 -5.02 -5.98 12.09
C GLN A 144 -5.89 -7.08 11.46
N ALA A 145 -6.96 -7.50 12.13
CA ALA A 145 -7.88 -8.52 11.63
C ALA A 145 -8.57 -8.06 10.33
N LYS A 146 -9.10 -6.83 10.32
CA LYS A 146 -9.75 -6.22 9.15
C LYS A 146 -8.76 -6.04 8.00
N GLU A 147 -7.54 -5.61 8.30
CA GLU A 147 -6.47 -5.46 7.31
C GLU A 147 -6.04 -6.77 6.66
N ASN A 148 -6.01 -7.86 7.41
CA ASN A 148 -5.77 -9.19 6.86
C ASN A 148 -6.94 -9.67 6.00
N ALA A 149 -8.17 -9.35 6.37
CA ALA A 149 -9.35 -9.65 5.56
C ALA A 149 -9.34 -8.85 4.25
N LEU A 150 -8.99 -7.57 4.30
CA LEU A 150 -8.82 -6.71 3.13
C LEU A 150 -7.83 -7.32 2.13
N LEU A 151 -6.63 -7.66 2.60
CA LEU A 151 -5.59 -8.25 1.76
C LEU A 151 -6.07 -9.54 1.06
N ARG A 152 -6.76 -10.43 1.77
CA ARG A 152 -7.29 -11.67 1.18
C ARG A 152 -8.32 -11.40 0.09
N ASN A 153 -9.27 -10.49 0.35
CA ASN A 153 -10.31 -10.16 -0.62
C ASN A 153 -9.73 -9.47 -1.87
N VAL A 154 -8.77 -8.56 -1.70
CA VAL A 154 -8.06 -7.91 -2.82
C VAL A 154 -7.33 -8.96 -3.67
N VAL A 155 -6.55 -9.86 -3.04
CA VAL A 155 -5.84 -10.91 -3.77
C VAL A 155 -6.81 -11.83 -4.53
N GLN A 156 -7.93 -12.23 -3.92
CA GLN A 156 -8.93 -13.09 -4.58
C GLN A 156 -9.61 -12.39 -5.75
N ARG A 157 -10.01 -11.13 -5.58
CA ARG A 157 -10.55 -10.29 -6.64
C ARG A 157 -9.57 -10.18 -7.80
N ASP A 158 -8.31 -9.93 -7.49
CA ASP A 158 -7.29 -9.62 -8.49
C ASP A 158 -6.83 -10.88 -9.24
N GLN A 159 -6.82 -12.04 -8.58
CA GLN A 159 -6.71 -13.33 -9.24
C GLN A 159 -7.84 -13.54 -10.26
N LEU A 160 -9.10 -13.25 -9.89
CA LEU A 160 -10.24 -13.33 -10.80
C LEU A 160 -10.17 -12.33 -11.95
N ARG A 161 -9.75 -11.08 -11.67
CA ARG A 161 -9.55 -10.06 -12.71
C ARG A 161 -8.46 -10.50 -13.68
N LYS A 162 -7.34 -11.04 -13.20
CA LYS A 162 -6.29 -11.59 -14.07
C LYS A 162 -6.78 -12.73 -14.95
N THR A 163 -7.59 -13.66 -14.46
CA THR A 163 -8.10 -14.76 -15.30
C THR A 163 -9.14 -14.29 -16.32
N THR A 164 -9.89 -13.22 -16.01
CA THR A 164 -11.01 -12.74 -16.85
C THR A 164 -10.55 -11.74 -17.92
N PHE A 165 -9.56 -10.90 -17.59
CA PHE A 165 -9.11 -9.80 -18.45
C PHE A 165 -7.76 -10.07 -19.12
N LYS A 166 -7.15 -11.25 -18.96
CA LYS A 166 -5.97 -11.61 -19.76
C LYS A 166 -6.42 -11.70 -21.23
N PRO A 167 -5.80 -10.95 -22.16
CA PRO A 167 -6.11 -11.05 -23.57
C PRO A 167 -5.56 -12.38 -24.10
N SER A 168 -6.31 -13.47 -23.93
CA SER A 168 -6.02 -14.73 -24.61
C SER A 168 -6.40 -14.58 -26.08
N THR A 169 -5.41 -14.74 -26.94
CA THR A 169 -5.47 -14.68 -28.41
C THR A 169 -6.28 -15.83 -29.05
N GLN A 170 -7.25 -16.42 -28.35
CA GLN A 170 -8.01 -17.58 -28.82
C GLN A 170 -9.51 -17.34 -28.69
N GLN A 171 -10.21 -17.78 -29.75
CA GLN A 171 -11.62 -17.55 -30.07
C GLN A 171 -12.57 -17.73 -28.89
N VAL A 172 -13.46 -16.77 -28.71
CA VAL A 172 -14.55 -16.82 -27.71
C VAL A 172 -15.71 -17.63 -28.27
N ASP A 173 -16.02 -18.75 -27.62
CA ASP A 173 -17.23 -19.53 -27.84
C ASP A 173 -18.37 -18.99 -26.97
N ARG A 174 -19.61 -19.09 -27.46
CA ARG A 174 -20.84 -18.57 -26.84
C ARG A 174 -21.17 -19.09 -25.43
N ALA A 175 -20.45 -20.14 -24.97
CA ALA A 175 -20.55 -20.68 -23.61
C ALA A 175 -19.78 -19.83 -22.58
N ASP A 176 -18.81 -19.03 -23.03
CA ASP A 176 -18.00 -18.15 -22.18
C ASP A 176 -18.79 -16.96 -21.62
N ASP A 177 -19.86 -16.50 -22.30
CA ASP A 177 -20.62 -15.30 -21.91
C ASP A 177 -21.33 -15.46 -20.55
N LEU A 178 -21.92 -16.64 -20.28
CA LEU A 178 -22.58 -16.93 -19.00
C LEU A 178 -21.56 -17.04 -17.87
N GLN A 179 -20.41 -17.68 -18.14
CA GLN A 179 -19.34 -17.83 -17.16
C GLN A 179 -18.64 -16.50 -16.87
N GLN A 180 -18.54 -15.61 -17.86
CA GLN A 180 -18.01 -14.26 -17.70
C GLN A 180 -18.95 -13.37 -16.87
N ALA A 181 -20.27 -13.51 -17.04
CA ALA A 181 -21.26 -12.79 -16.22
C ALA A 181 -21.14 -13.19 -14.74
N ASP A 182 -21.03 -14.48 -14.43
CA ASP A 182 -20.85 -15.00 -13.06
C ASP A 182 -19.56 -14.48 -12.41
N VAL A 183 -18.46 -14.44 -13.17
CA VAL A 183 -17.18 -13.92 -12.65
C VAL A 183 -17.27 -12.41 -12.40
N LYS A 184 -17.95 -11.65 -13.26
CA LYS A 184 -18.18 -10.22 -13.06
C LYS A 184 -18.98 -9.95 -11.79
N VAL A 185 -20.02 -10.75 -11.51
CA VAL A 185 -20.79 -10.66 -10.26
C VAL A 185 -19.89 -10.91 -9.05
N LYS A 186 -19.03 -11.94 -9.09
CA LYS A 186 -18.07 -12.21 -8.00
C LYS A 186 -17.07 -11.08 -7.78
N ILE A 187 -16.55 -10.48 -8.86
CA ILE A 187 -15.64 -9.32 -8.76
C ILE A 187 -16.37 -8.16 -8.06
N SER A 188 -17.61 -7.86 -8.45
CA SER A 188 -18.42 -6.82 -7.80
C SER A 188 -18.72 -7.12 -6.33
N GLN A 189 -18.91 -8.38 -5.95
CA GLN A 189 -19.06 -8.78 -4.54
C GLN A 189 -17.79 -8.51 -3.75
N PHE A 190 -16.62 -8.88 -4.29
CA PHE A 190 -15.34 -8.57 -3.65
C PHE A 190 -15.10 -7.07 -3.53
N ASP A 191 -15.42 -6.29 -4.56
CA ASP A 191 -15.29 -4.82 -4.52
C ASP A 191 -16.16 -4.23 -3.40
N ALA A 192 -17.43 -4.65 -3.29
CA ALA A 192 -18.31 -4.21 -2.21
C ALA A 192 -17.78 -4.58 -0.81
N THR A 193 -17.29 -5.81 -0.64
CA THR A 193 -16.69 -6.25 0.63
C THR A 193 -15.39 -5.49 0.95
N ILE A 194 -14.57 -5.20 -0.05
CA ILE A 194 -13.35 -4.39 0.12
C ILE A 194 -13.70 -2.98 0.60
N ASP A 195 -14.70 -2.34 0.00
CA ASP A 195 -15.15 -1.00 0.38
C ASP A 195 -15.73 -0.98 1.81
N GLU A 196 -16.52 -1.98 2.18
CA GLU A 196 -17.02 -2.16 3.54
C GLU A 196 -15.87 -2.30 4.55
N ILE A 197 -14.90 -3.17 4.28
CA ILE A 197 -13.74 -3.37 5.16
C ILE A 197 -12.90 -2.08 5.27
N ARG A 198 -12.70 -1.35 4.17
CA ARG A 198 -11.98 -0.06 4.19
C ARG A 198 -12.71 0.98 5.05
N SER A 199 -14.04 1.02 4.97
CA SER A 199 -14.87 1.87 5.83
C SER A 199 -14.73 1.48 7.31
N ASP A 200 -14.80 0.19 7.64
CA ASP A 200 -14.61 -0.29 9.02
C ASP A 200 -13.23 0.08 9.57
N ILE A 201 -12.18 -0.10 8.77
CA ILE A 201 -10.82 0.31 9.16
C ILE A 201 -10.78 1.81 9.44
N ALA A 202 -11.36 2.64 8.57
CA ALA A 202 -11.39 4.09 8.77
C ALA A 202 -12.08 4.50 10.09
N GLN A 203 -13.15 3.81 10.47
CA GLN A 203 -13.82 4.02 11.76
C GLN A 203 -12.90 3.66 12.94
N LEU A 204 -12.23 2.50 12.88
CA LEU A 204 -11.28 2.09 13.92
C LEU A 204 -10.08 3.06 14.02
N ILE A 205 -9.61 3.62 12.90
CA ILE A 205 -8.57 4.65 12.92
C ILE A 205 -9.09 5.96 13.54
N GLN A 206 -10.36 6.30 13.34
CA GLN A 206 -10.98 7.43 14.03
C GLN A 206 -11.05 7.21 15.55
N GLU A 207 -11.32 5.99 15.99
CA GLU A 207 -11.28 5.62 17.40
C GLU A 207 -9.84 5.73 17.97
N VAL A 208 -8.81 5.30 17.22
CA VAL A 208 -7.40 5.51 17.61
C VAL A 208 -7.10 7.00 17.81
N TYR A 209 -7.65 7.89 16.97
CA TYR A 209 -7.49 9.33 17.15
C TYR A 209 -8.18 9.86 18.39
N ALA A 210 -9.39 9.38 18.70
CA ALA A 210 -10.11 9.76 19.90
C ALA A 210 -9.31 9.37 21.15
N GLU A 211 -8.88 8.12 21.24
CA GLU A 211 -8.05 7.60 22.34
C GLU A 211 -6.72 8.38 22.48
N SER A 212 -6.10 8.73 21.34
CA SER A 212 -4.87 9.54 21.34
C SER A 212 -5.07 10.95 21.88
N LEU A 213 -6.27 11.52 21.76
CA LEU A 213 -6.60 12.84 22.32
C LEU A 213 -6.91 12.73 23.81
N GLU A 214 -7.62 11.68 24.23
CA GLU A 214 -7.92 11.45 25.64
C GLU A 214 -6.64 11.26 26.47
N LEU A 215 -5.65 10.53 25.93
CA LEU A 215 -4.35 10.34 26.58
C LEU A 215 -3.45 11.59 26.65
N GLN A 216 -3.82 12.70 26.01
CA GLN A 216 -3.07 13.97 26.08
C GLN A 216 -3.52 14.86 27.25
N HIS A 217 -4.61 14.50 27.94
CA HIS A 217 -5.21 15.25 29.04
C HIS A 217 -4.89 14.65 30.41
#